data_AF-A0A957QWP9-F1
#
_entry.id   AF-A0A957QWP9-F1
#
_cell.length_a   1.000
_cell.length_b   1.000
_cell.length_c   1.000
_cell.angle_alpha   90.00
_cell.angle_beta   90.00
_cell.angle_gamma   90.00
#
_symmetry.space_group_name_H-M   'P 1'
#
loop_
_entity.id
_entity.type
_entity.pdbx_description
1 polymer ?
#
loop_
_entity_poly.entity_id
_entity_poly.type
_entity_poly.pdbx_seq_one_letter_code
_entity_poly.pdbx_strand_id
1 'polypeptide(L)'
;MPYGIESVTVIGAGTMGAAIAGHLANAGIRSWLLDIVPTELTAEESAAGLTLADRKVRNRIVQTGYDRMVKAKPSNLFTQSAAGLISVGNLEDDFDAAVGSSDWVIEVIVERPEPKQKLMERIEKVAR
;
A
#
# COMPACT_ATOMS: atom_id res chain seq x y z
N MET A 1 -15.02 10.69 -18.52
CA MET A 1 -13.99 10.26 -19.50
C MET A 1 -14.33 8.84 -19.92
N PRO A 2 -14.26 8.47 -21.22
CA PRO A 2 -14.61 7.11 -21.65
C PRO A 2 -13.64 6.03 -21.12
N TYR A 3 -12.47 6.43 -20.59
CA TYR A 3 -11.48 5.57 -19.91
C TYR A 3 -10.97 6.29 -18.64
N GLY A 4 -11.80 6.36 -17.60
CA GLY A 4 -11.41 6.97 -16.32
C GLY A 4 -10.62 6.00 -15.45
N ILE A 5 -9.58 6.49 -14.77
CA ILE A 5 -8.94 5.76 -13.67
C ILE A 5 -9.67 6.18 -12.39
N GLU A 6 -10.43 5.27 -11.79
CA GLU A 6 -11.19 5.53 -10.57
C GLU A 6 -10.55 4.86 -9.35
N SER A 7 -9.78 3.80 -9.58
CA SER A 7 -9.16 2.95 -8.57
C SER A 7 -7.74 2.52 -8.95
N VAL A 8 -6.81 2.62 -8.00
CA VAL A 8 -5.40 2.31 -8.23
C VAL A 8 -4.84 1.44 -7.10
N THR A 9 -4.05 0.42 -7.42
CA THR A 9 -3.25 -0.29 -6.40
C THR A 9 -1.80 0.15 -6.48
N VAL A 10 -1.28 0.67 -5.37
CA VAL A 10 0.14 1.02 -5.19
C VAL A 10 0.81 -0.04 -4.33
N ILE A 11 1.85 -0.69 -4.86
CA ILE A 11 2.57 -1.78 -4.20
C ILE A 11 3.94 -1.30 -3.75
N GLY A 12 4.13 -1.24 -2.43
CA GLY A 12 5.29 -0.69 -1.73
C GLY A 12 4.91 0.58 -0.96
N ALA A 13 5.02 0.56 0.36
CA ALA A 13 4.68 1.67 1.25
C ALA A 13 5.91 2.41 1.79
N GLY A 14 7.04 2.29 1.08
CA GLY A 14 8.18 3.18 1.26
C GLY A 14 7.81 4.65 0.99
N THR A 15 8.77 5.56 1.16
CA THR A 15 8.54 7.01 0.98
C THR A 15 7.90 7.35 -0.36
N MET A 16 8.32 6.70 -1.46
CA MET A 16 7.78 6.95 -2.79
C MET A 16 6.34 6.45 -2.93
N GLY A 17 6.08 5.17 -2.64
CA GLY A 17 4.75 4.60 -2.87
C GLY A 17 3.66 5.22 -1.96
N ALA A 18 3.99 5.52 -0.71
CA ALA A 18 3.05 6.24 0.15
C ALA A 18 2.75 7.66 -0.40
N ALA A 19 3.75 8.39 -0.87
CA ALA A 19 3.55 9.71 -1.47
C ALA A 19 2.75 9.65 -2.79
N ILE A 20 2.95 8.62 -3.60
CA ILE A 20 2.14 8.38 -4.81
C ILE A 20 0.67 8.15 -4.43
N ALA A 21 0.39 7.31 -3.43
CA ALA A 21 -0.98 7.12 -2.92
C ALA A 21 -1.58 8.43 -2.40
N GLY A 22 -0.79 9.25 -1.69
CA GLY A 22 -1.20 10.59 -1.28
C GLY A 22 -1.54 11.52 -2.46
N HIS A 23 -0.76 11.47 -3.54
CA HIS A 23 -1.01 12.27 -4.74
C HIS A 23 -2.28 11.82 -5.47
N LEU A 24 -2.52 10.52 -5.58
CA LEU A 24 -3.77 9.96 -6.11
C LEU A 24 -4.98 10.41 -5.29
N ALA A 25 -4.88 10.38 -3.96
CA ALA A 25 -5.91 10.87 -3.07
C ALA A 25 -6.18 12.37 -3.26
N ASN A 26 -5.16 13.19 -3.47
CA ASN A 26 -5.34 14.62 -3.79
C ASN A 26 -6.08 14.84 -5.12
N ALA A 27 -5.94 13.91 -6.06
CA ALA A 27 -6.67 13.91 -7.33
C ALA A 27 -8.09 13.30 -7.21
N GLY A 28 -8.51 12.87 -6.02
CA GLY A 28 -9.82 12.24 -5.80
C GLY A 28 -9.89 10.77 -6.22
N ILE A 29 -8.75 10.13 -6.49
CA ILE A 29 -8.66 8.73 -6.93
C ILE A 29 -8.52 7.83 -5.70
N ARG A 30 -9.35 6.79 -5.63
CA ARG A 30 -9.25 5.80 -4.55
C ARG A 30 -8.05 4.90 -4.78
N SER A 31 -7.35 4.55 -3.72
CA SER A 31 -6.21 3.64 -3.85
C SER A 31 -6.12 2.59 -2.75
N TRP A 32 -5.58 1.44 -3.11
CA TRP A 32 -4.97 0.52 -2.17
C TRP A 32 -3.49 0.86 -2.06
N LEU A 33 -2.97 0.94 -0.83
CA LEU A 33 -1.55 0.95 -0.54
C LEU A 33 -1.22 -0.39 0.12
N LEU A 34 -0.39 -1.20 -0.54
CA LEU A 34 0.00 -2.52 -0.08
C LEU A 34 1.48 -2.59 0.23
N ASP A 35 1.86 -3.41 1.21
CA ASP A 35 3.25 -3.80 1.46
C ASP A 35 3.32 -5.25 1.97
N ILE A 36 4.53 -5.78 2.12
CA ILE A 36 4.78 -7.11 2.69
C ILE A 36 4.37 -7.18 4.16
N VAL A 37 4.06 -8.39 4.63
CA VAL A 37 3.97 -8.68 6.07
C VAL A 37 5.36 -8.71 6.72
N PRO A 38 5.49 -8.31 8.00
CA PRO A 38 6.73 -8.48 8.74
C PRO A 38 7.02 -9.95 9.01
N THR A 39 8.31 -10.28 9.09
CA THR A 39 8.80 -11.63 9.42
C THR A 39 9.08 -11.82 10.91
N GLU A 40 9.05 -10.74 11.69
CA GLU A 40 9.33 -10.73 13.13
C GLU A 40 8.49 -9.69 13.88
N LEU A 41 8.23 -9.97 15.15
CA LEU A 41 7.56 -9.06 16.07
C LEU A 41 8.54 -8.01 16.59
N THR A 42 8.04 -6.82 16.91
CA THR A 42 8.85 -5.90 17.72
C THR A 42 8.76 -6.26 19.21
N ALA A 43 9.64 -5.66 20.01
CA ALA A 43 9.59 -5.80 21.47
C ALA A 43 8.24 -5.35 22.05
N GLU A 44 7.66 -4.27 21.50
CA GLU A 44 6.37 -3.73 21.95
C GLU A 44 5.21 -4.66 21.61
N GLU A 45 5.22 -5.27 20.42
CA GLU A 45 4.19 -6.22 20.03
C GLU A 45 4.28 -7.51 20.83
N SER A 46 5.50 -8.00 21.06
CA SER A 46 5.73 -9.17 21.90
C SER A 46 5.25 -8.92 23.33
N ALA A 47 5.54 -7.74 23.89
CA ALA A 47 5.05 -7.34 25.20
C ALA A 47 3.53 -7.15 25.25
N ALA A 48 2.90 -6.78 24.12
CA ALA A 48 1.46 -6.66 23.98
C ALA A 48 0.75 -8.01 23.71
N GLY A 49 1.47 -9.12 23.65
CA GLY A 49 0.91 -10.46 23.39
C GLY A 49 0.41 -10.66 21.96
N LEU A 50 0.88 -9.83 21.01
CA LEU A 50 0.54 -9.96 19.60
C LEU A 50 1.39 -11.04 18.92
N THR A 51 0.90 -11.53 17.79
CA THR A 51 1.48 -12.59 16.98
C THR A 51 1.61 -12.14 15.51
N LEU A 52 2.43 -12.85 14.72
CA LEU A 52 2.56 -12.58 13.28
C LEU A 52 1.26 -12.83 12.48
N ALA A 53 0.26 -13.47 13.10
CA ALA A 53 -1.05 -13.69 12.51
C ALA A 53 -1.99 -12.48 12.72
N ASP A 54 -1.71 -11.60 13.68
CA ASP A 54 -2.57 -10.46 13.96
C ASP A 54 -2.53 -9.43 12.83
N ARG A 55 -3.69 -9.04 12.31
CA ARG A 55 -3.79 -8.09 11.18
C ARG A 55 -3.05 -6.77 11.45
N LYS A 56 -3.04 -6.31 12.72
CA LYS A 56 -2.28 -5.12 13.13
C LYS A 56 -0.77 -5.29 12.88
N VAL A 57 -0.21 -6.46 13.18
CA VAL A 57 1.19 -6.79 12.94
C VAL A 57 1.43 -6.96 11.43
N ARG A 58 0.57 -7.73 10.76
CA ARG A 58 0.62 -7.98 9.31
C ARG A 58 0.65 -6.68 8.49
N ASN A 59 -0.13 -5.67 8.91
CA ASN A 59 -0.18 -4.37 8.24
C ASN A 59 0.78 -3.32 8.82
N ARG A 60 1.67 -3.65 9.77
CA ARG A 60 2.52 -2.64 10.42
C ARG A 60 3.42 -1.89 9.43
N ILE A 61 4.02 -2.59 8.46
CA ILE A 61 4.96 -1.99 7.50
C ILE A 61 4.23 -0.94 6.65
N VAL A 62 3.11 -1.34 6.03
CA VAL A 62 2.28 -0.46 5.23
C VAL A 62 1.69 0.70 6.05
N GLN A 63 1.24 0.43 7.29
CA GLN A 63 0.69 1.45 8.19
C GLN A 63 1.74 2.49 8.57
N THR A 64 2.99 2.06 8.79
CA THR A 64 4.10 2.97 9.10
C THR A 64 4.37 3.93 7.93
N GLY A 65 4.34 3.41 6.70
CA GLY A 65 4.47 4.20 5.47
C GLY A 65 3.36 5.23 5.31
N TYR A 66 2.10 4.77 5.45
CA TYR A 66 0.92 5.61 5.42
C TYR A 66 0.96 6.72 6.48
N ASP A 67 1.23 6.38 7.73
CA ASP A 67 1.30 7.34 8.85
C ASP A 67 2.37 8.41 8.61
N ARG A 68 3.54 8.00 8.08
CA ARG A 68 4.61 8.93 7.74
C ARG A 68 4.17 9.89 6.64
N MET A 69 3.47 9.40 5.63
CA MET A 69 2.95 10.22 4.54
C MET A 69 1.93 11.24 5.04
N VAL A 70 0.98 10.83 5.89
CA VAL A 70 -0.05 11.71 6.47
C VAL A 70 0.57 12.80 7.35
N LYS A 71 1.63 12.47 8.09
CA LYS A 71 2.31 13.40 9.02
C LYS A 71 3.46 14.20 8.39
N ALA A 72 3.75 13.99 7.10
CA ALA A 72 4.90 14.57 6.42
C ALA A 72 4.88 16.12 6.42
N LYS A 73 6.07 16.72 6.43
CA LYS A 73 6.29 18.17 6.32
C LYS A 73 7.40 18.44 5.30
N PRO A 74 7.12 19.08 4.14
CA PRO A 74 5.81 19.57 3.70
C PRO A 74 4.78 18.45 3.50
N SER A 75 3.49 18.79 3.58
CA SER A 75 2.39 17.81 3.52
C SER A 75 2.30 17.16 2.14
N ASN A 76 2.17 15.83 2.11
CA ASN A 76 1.87 15.09 0.88
C ASN A 76 0.38 15.18 0.50
N LEU A 77 -0.48 15.55 1.44
CA LEU A 77 -1.92 15.70 1.24
C LEU A 77 -2.33 17.17 1.21
N PHE A 78 -3.23 17.53 0.29
CA PHE A 78 -3.83 18.87 0.23
C PHE A 78 -4.83 19.08 1.37
N THR A 79 -5.55 18.03 1.77
CA THR A 79 -6.44 18.03 2.93
C THR A 79 -6.29 16.73 3.70
N GLN A 80 -6.49 16.75 5.02
CA GLN A 80 -6.41 15.53 5.84
C GLN A 80 -7.51 14.52 5.47
N SER A 81 -8.68 15.00 5.03
CA SER A 81 -9.79 14.14 4.59
C SER A 81 -9.45 13.31 3.34
N ALA A 82 -8.54 13.79 2.49
CA ALA A 82 -8.10 13.03 1.31
C ALA A 82 -7.48 11.68 1.71
N ALA A 83 -6.86 11.57 2.89
CA ALA A 83 -6.28 10.32 3.38
C ALA A 83 -7.32 9.17 3.43
N GLY A 84 -8.60 9.49 3.61
CA GLY A 84 -9.70 8.50 3.61
C GLY A 84 -9.95 7.82 2.26
N LEU A 85 -9.32 8.27 1.17
CA LEU A 85 -9.37 7.60 -0.13
C LEU A 85 -8.34 6.46 -0.25
N ILE A 86 -7.46 6.29 0.74
CA ILE A 86 -6.39 5.30 0.74
C ILE A 86 -6.76 4.16 1.69
N SER A 87 -6.89 2.96 1.16
CA SER A 87 -7.07 1.72 1.91
C SER A 87 -5.72 1.03 2.11
N VAL A 88 -5.39 0.70 3.35
CA VAL A 88 -4.11 0.07 3.72
C VAL A 88 -4.28 -1.45 3.84
N GLY A 89 -3.39 -2.22 3.22
CA GLY A 89 -3.43 -3.69 3.24
C GLY A 89 -2.07 -4.34 3.02
N ASN A 90 -2.03 -5.67 2.97
CA ASN A 90 -0.80 -6.44 2.72
C ASN A 90 -0.90 -7.37 1.51
N LEU A 91 0.25 -7.82 1.01
CA LEU A 91 0.34 -8.65 -0.20
C LEU A 91 -0.17 -10.09 -0.01
N GLU A 92 -0.38 -10.53 1.21
CA GLU A 92 -0.80 -11.88 1.54
C GLU A 92 -2.33 -11.96 1.69
N ASP A 93 -2.93 -10.95 2.31
CA ASP A 93 -4.36 -10.93 2.64
C ASP A 93 -5.20 -10.18 1.60
N ASP A 94 -4.66 -9.12 0.99
CA ASP A 94 -5.46 -8.13 0.26
C ASP A 94 -5.10 -8.05 -1.24
N PHE A 95 -4.03 -8.70 -1.70
CA PHE A 95 -3.48 -8.55 -3.07
C PHE A 95 -4.51 -8.84 -4.17
N ASP A 96 -5.16 -10.00 -4.13
CA ASP A 96 -6.04 -10.44 -5.22
C ASP A 96 -7.25 -9.51 -5.36
N ALA A 97 -7.80 -9.07 -4.23
CA ALA A 97 -8.91 -8.13 -4.19
C ALA A 97 -8.50 -6.73 -4.67
N ALA A 98 -7.35 -6.23 -4.21
CA ALA A 98 -6.85 -4.90 -4.57
C ALA A 98 -6.49 -4.82 -6.06
N VAL A 99 -5.63 -5.74 -6.53
CA VAL A 99 -5.16 -5.77 -7.93
C VAL A 99 -6.31 -6.08 -8.88
N GLY A 100 -7.16 -7.07 -8.55
CA GLY A 100 -8.26 -7.49 -9.42
C GLY A 100 -9.43 -6.51 -9.51
N SER A 101 -9.45 -5.46 -8.67
CA SER A 101 -10.48 -4.40 -8.69
C SER A 101 -9.96 -3.04 -9.12
N SER A 102 -8.65 -2.90 -9.41
CA SER A 102 -8.03 -1.62 -9.77
C SER A 102 -7.93 -1.42 -11.28
N ASP A 103 -8.11 -0.17 -11.73
CA ASP A 103 -7.93 0.22 -13.13
C ASP A 103 -6.46 0.39 -13.50
N TRP A 104 -5.60 0.65 -12.51
CA TRP A 104 -4.16 0.79 -12.68
C TRP A 104 -3.40 0.23 -11.49
N VAL A 105 -2.27 -0.43 -11.74
CA VAL A 105 -1.35 -0.94 -10.73
C VAL A 105 -0.02 -0.22 -10.86
N ILE A 106 0.49 0.33 -9.75
CA ILE A 106 1.77 1.01 -9.66
C ILE A 106 2.68 0.19 -8.74
N GLU A 107 3.73 -0.40 -9.31
CA GLU A 107 4.78 -1.09 -8.57
C GLU A 107 5.87 -0.12 -8.15
N VAL A 108 6.21 -0.10 -6.85
CA VAL A 108 7.22 0.80 -6.26
C VAL A 108 8.00 0.11 -5.13
N ILE A 109 8.35 -1.15 -5.32
CA ILE A 109 9.17 -1.95 -4.39
C ILE A 109 10.67 -1.69 -4.59
N VAL A 110 11.50 -2.36 -3.77
CA VAL A 110 12.96 -2.27 -3.84
C VAL A 110 13.49 -2.50 -5.27
N GLU A 111 14.50 -1.72 -5.66
CA GLU A 111 15.14 -1.81 -6.98
C GLU A 111 16.06 -3.03 -7.08
N ARG A 112 15.44 -4.22 -7.14
CA ARG A 112 16.10 -5.52 -7.35
C ARG A 112 15.34 -6.30 -8.42
N PRO A 113 16.02 -6.87 -9.43
CA PRO A 113 15.36 -7.55 -10.54
C PRO A 113 14.43 -8.70 -10.11
N GLU A 114 14.92 -9.61 -9.26
CA GLU A 114 14.18 -10.83 -8.90
C GLU A 114 12.86 -10.54 -8.16
N PRO A 115 12.81 -9.72 -7.09
CA PRO A 115 11.54 -9.35 -6.47
C PRO A 115 10.55 -8.67 -7.42
N LYS A 116 11.04 -7.79 -8.31
CA LYS A 116 10.18 -7.10 -9.28
C LYS A 116 9.59 -8.07 -10.30
N GLN A 117 10.40 -8.96 -10.86
CA GLN A 117 9.93 -9.98 -11.81
C GLN A 117 8.84 -10.86 -11.18
N LYS A 118 9.07 -11.38 -9.96
CA LYS A 118 8.07 -12.20 -9.24
C LYS A 118 6.78 -11.43 -8.99
N LEU A 119 6.88 -10.15 -8.62
CA LEU A 119 5.71 -9.31 -8.40
C LEU A 119 4.94 -9.07 -9.71
N MET A 120 5.63 -8.75 -10.81
CA MET A 120 5.01 -8.55 -12.12
C MET A 120 4.30 -9.81 -12.62
N GLU A 121 4.92 -10.99 -12.48
CA GLU A 121 4.28 -12.28 -12.80
C GLU A 121 3.02 -12.54 -11.98
N ARG A 122 2.99 -12.09 -10.71
CA ARG A 122 1.80 -12.22 -9.86
C ARG A 122 0.71 -11.23 -10.25
N ILE A 123 1.07 -9.99 -10.58
CA ILE A 123 0.14 -8.95 -11.06
C ILE A 123 -0.52 -9.41 -12.36
N GLU A 124 0.25 -9.92 -13.33
CA GLU A 124 -0.25 -10.36 -14.64
C GLU A 124 -1.34 -11.43 -14.54
N LYS A 125 -1.31 -12.27 -13.50
CA LYS A 125 -2.32 -13.32 -13.28
C LYS A 125 -3.67 -12.78 -12.75
N VAL A 126 -3.69 -11.57 -12.21
CA VAL A 126 -4.82 -11.02 -11.46
C VAL A 126 -5.37 -9.74 -12.06
N ALA A 127 -4.50 -8.89 -12.63
CA ALA A 127 -4.88 -7.64 -13.27
C ALA A 127 -5.81 -7.90 -14.47
N ARG A 128 -6.76 -6.98 -14.69
CA ARG A 128 -7.80 -7.08 -15.71
C ARG A 128 -7.50 -6.21 -16.94
#